data_AF-A0A9P0G8G2-F1
#
_entry.id   AF-A0A9P0G8G2-F1
#
_cell.length_a   1.000
_cell.length_b   1.000
_cell.length_c   1.000
_cell.angle_alpha   90.00
_cell.angle_beta   90.00
_cell.angle_gamma   90.00
#
_symmetry.space_group_name_H-M   'P 1'
#
loop_
_entity.id
_entity.type
_entity.pdbx_description
1 polymer ?
#
loop_
_entity_poly.entity_id
_entity_poly.type
_entity_poly.pdbx_seq_one_letter_code
_entity_poly.pdbx_strand_id
1 'polypeptide(L)'
;MSRKEAKKKARALAKLEEEKQFNRDAFLRELKLGQFSVQRREKEWKKMMMKIAEPHMKEELEWAWISFERSVDNKDMEIALYLEELRNSENQYSMNFKNHLEHLDEFISVFLGRMDELKTEFNNNISHLEKSVEEDLGGIIDTWKEDEDFLKTVLYMLELTKKDQKTIIQAEFFNKLEEEETKNTQLTQRLEALLEDLHTSIEADTEKFLREYLEQTNKRKFYYEELKAQDDSLRKVLSLQLEKLNQMHNTIKTLKMKLMEAETYLGRKLKELESEAQFFNNAYTMLKRRLENDRQTDQQKLEVLTVSHSETVRHLEKIKQKGEHILHMAAVCRKLETQEEKILPFPCVDMEHHHKNDVEEAVYIKSLDLFWQKVGQAEASRNALNEERAFLRKENELLQKELHEYCQCLNCPMPQTAANEILNWTPHDSKLSKNVTDANIELKKYSKFNSSFG
;
A
#
# COMPACT_ATOMS: atom_id res chain seq x y z
N MET A 1 -38.38 -114.00 -61.69
CA MET A 1 -37.19 -114.43 -60.92
C MET A 1 -36.11 -113.37 -61.12
N SER A 2 -35.47 -112.80 -60.11
CA SER A 2 -35.47 -113.23 -58.72
C SER A 2 -35.64 -112.06 -57.78
N ARG A 3 -36.65 -112.18 -56.91
CA ARG A 3 -36.80 -111.48 -55.64
C ARG A 3 -35.48 -111.48 -54.82
N LYS A 4 -34.51 -112.36 -55.16
CA LYS A 4 -33.12 -112.35 -54.66
C LYS A 4 -32.28 -111.16 -55.14
N GLU A 5 -32.39 -110.65 -56.38
CA GLU A 5 -31.57 -109.49 -56.83
C GLU A 5 -32.06 -108.17 -56.25
N ALA A 6 -33.37 -107.98 -56.13
CA ALA A 6 -33.95 -106.86 -55.39
C ALA A 6 -33.63 -106.95 -53.89
N LYS A 7 -33.67 -108.14 -53.27
CA LYS A 7 -33.18 -108.35 -51.88
C LYS A 7 -31.68 -108.12 -51.75
N LYS A 8 -30.84 -108.46 -52.75
CA LYS A 8 -29.38 -108.28 -52.71
C LYS A 8 -28.99 -106.82 -52.91
N LYS A 9 -29.66 -106.08 -53.80
CA LYS A 9 -29.55 -104.62 -53.94
C LYS A 9 -30.10 -103.90 -52.72
N ALA A 10 -31.24 -104.30 -52.16
CA ALA A 10 -31.77 -103.71 -50.92
C ALA A 10 -30.87 -104.01 -49.71
N ARG A 11 -30.25 -105.20 -49.61
CA ARG A 11 -29.24 -105.50 -48.58
C ARG A 11 -27.94 -104.71 -48.79
N ALA A 12 -27.51 -104.51 -50.03
CA ALA A 12 -26.33 -103.70 -50.33
C ALA A 12 -26.58 -102.22 -50.05
N LEU A 13 -27.77 -101.72 -50.37
CA LEU A 13 -28.20 -100.35 -50.09
C LEU A 13 -28.41 -100.14 -48.58
N ALA A 14 -28.97 -101.12 -47.87
CA ALA A 14 -29.06 -101.11 -46.41
C ALA A 14 -27.69 -101.16 -45.74
N LYS A 15 -26.73 -101.97 -46.25
CA LYS A 15 -25.34 -101.96 -45.77
C LYS A 15 -24.64 -100.63 -46.02
N LEU A 16 -24.89 -100.01 -47.17
CA LEU A 16 -24.34 -98.71 -47.52
C LEU A 16 -24.99 -97.57 -46.71
N GLU A 17 -26.27 -97.70 -46.36
CA GLU A 17 -26.99 -96.80 -45.45
C GLU A 17 -26.50 -96.99 -44.01
N GLU A 18 -26.22 -98.22 -43.58
CA GLU A 18 -25.66 -98.59 -42.27
C GLU A 18 -24.21 -98.11 -42.14
N GLU A 19 -23.38 -98.22 -43.19
CA GLU A 19 -22.05 -97.61 -43.26
C GLU A 19 -22.13 -96.07 -43.25
N LYS A 20 -23.10 -95.46 -43.94
CA LYS A 20 -23.32 -94.01 -43.89
C LYS A 20 -23.81 -93.55 -42.51
N GLN A 21 -24.68 -94.31 -41.85
CA GLN A 21 -25.10 -94.03 -40.48
C GLN A 21 -23.94 -94.21 -39.51
N PHE A 22 -23.14 -95.25 -39.65
CA PHE A 22 -21.93 -95.45 -38.86
C PHE A 22 -20.93 -94.29 -39.05
N ASN A 23 -20.72 -93.83 -40.29
CA ASN A 23 -19.88 -92.68 -40.58
C ASN A 23 -20.47 -91.37 -40.05
N ARG A 24 -21.80 -91.18 -40.10
CA ARG A 24 -22.47 -90.02 -39.50
C ARG A 24 -22.36 -90.04 -37.98
N ASP A 25 -22.52 -91.20 -37.35
CA ASP A 25 -22.36 -91.36 -35.90
C ASP A 25 -20.90 -91.21 -35.47
N ALA A 26 -19.95 -91.69 -36.28
CA ALA A 26 -18.52 -91.46 -36.08
C ALA A 26 -18.19 -89.96 -36.19
N PHE A 27 -18.70 -89.29 -37.22
CA PHE A 27 -18.52 -87.85 -37.41
C PHE A 27 -19.19 -87.03 -36.30
N LEU A 28 -20.40 -87.38 -35.85
CA LEU A 28 -21.06 -86.72 -34.72
C LEU A 28 -20.30 -86.94 -33.40
N ARG A 29 -19.70 -88.11 -33.21
CA ARG A 29 -18.79 -88.36 -32.07
C ARG A 29 -17.54 -87.50 -32.17
N GLU A 30 -16.90 -87.43 -33.33
CA GLU A 30 -15.74 -86.56 -33.55
C GLU A 30 -16.09 -85.08 -33.37
N LEU A 31 -17.27 -84.65 -33.81
CA LEU A 31 -17.73 -83.27 -33.68
C LEU A 31 -18.05 -82.91 -32.23
N LYS A 32 -18.65 -83.84 -31.46
CA LYS A 32 -18.84 -83.70 -30.00
C LYS A 32 -17.51 -83.70 -29.25
N LEU A 33 -16.57 -84.56 -29.63
CA LEU A 33 -15.21 -84.59 -29.06
C LEU A 33 -14.44 -83.30 -29.42
N GLY A 34 -14.63 -82.78 -30.63
CA GLY A 34 -14.11 -81.50 -31.09
C GLY A 34 -14.65 -80.34 -30.27
N GLN A 35 -15.96 -80.25 -30.08
CA GLN A 35 -16.60 -79.25 -29.21
C GLN A 35 -16.10 -79.35 -27.77
N PHE A 36 -16.01 -80.57 -27.22
CA PHE A 36 -15.48 -80.78 -25.87
C PHE A 36 -14.01 -80.35 -25.76
N SER A 37 -13.19 -80.64 -26.78
CA SER A 37 -11.79 -80.22 -26.84
C SER A 37 -11.62 -78.69 -26.95
N VAL A 38 -12.52 -78.01 -27.67
CA VAL A 38 -12.54 -76.55 -27.79
C VAL A 38 -12.95 -75.92 -26.47
N GLN A 39 -14.05 -76.37 -25.86
CA GLN A 39 -14.49 -75.88 -24.55
C GLN A 39 -13.43 -76.14 -23.47
N ARG A 40 -12.72 -77.27 -23.53
CA ARG A 40 -11.60 -77.56 -22.64
C ARG A 40 -10.45 -76.58 -22.86
N ARG A 41 -10.02 -76.37 -24.10
CA ARG A 41 -8.97 -75.39 -24.44
C ARG A 41 -9.38 -73.96 -24.09
N GLU A 42 -10.64 -73.59 -24.25
CA GLU A 42 -11.16 -72.27 -23.88
C GLU A 42 -11.18 -72.09 -22.36
N LYS A 43 -11.56 -73.14 -21.60
CA LYS A 43 -11.44 -73.13 -20.13
C LYS A 43 -9.97 -73.03 -19.70
N GLU A 44 -9.06 -73.74 -20.35
CA GLU A 44 -7.61 -73.68 -20.08
C GLU A 44 -7.04 -72.29 -20.42
N TRP A 45 -7.44 -71.70 -21.55
CA TRP A 45 -7.08 -70.34 -21.95
C TRP A 45 -7.61 -69.28 -20.98
N LYS A 46 -8.89 -69.35 -20.60
CA LYS A 46 -9.47 -68.44 -19.59
C LYS A 46 -8.75 -68.58 -18.25
N LYS A 47 -8.40 -69.80 -17.82
CA LYS A 47 -7.59 -70.02 -16.62
C LYS A 47 -6.20 -69.41 -16.74
N MET A 48 -5.54 -69.55 -17.89
CA MET A 48 -4.24 -68.94 -18.14
C MET A 48 -4.32 -67.41 -18.14
N MET A 49 -5.32 -66.84 -18.82
CA MET A 49 -5.57 -65.39 -18.84
C MET A 49 -5.88 -64.85 -17.45
N MET A 50 -6.70 -65.54 -16.65
CA MET A 50 -6.95 -65.14 -15.26
C MET A 50 -5.67 -65.22 -14.43
N LYS A 51 -4.84 -66.25 -14.61
CA LYS A 51 -3.54 -66.34 -13.91
C LYS A 51 -2.59 -65.19 -14.24
N ILE A 52 -2.69 -64.58 -15.42
CA ILE A 52 -1.86 -63.45 -15.85
C ILE A 52 -2.50 -62.12 -15.44
N ALA A 53 -3.81 -61.96 -15.65
CA ALA A 53 -4.52 -60.72 -15.40
C ALA A 53 -4.80 -60.48 -13.91
N GLU A 54 -5.11 -61.52 -13.13
CA GLU A 54 -5.38 -61.40 -11.69
C GLU A 54 -4.23 -60.74 -10.89
N PRO A 55 -2.96 -61.15 -11.01
CA PRO A 55 -1.87 -60.48 -10.30
C PRO A 55 -1.68 -59.03 -10.80
N HIS A 56 -1.77 -58.79 -12.11
CA HIS A 56 -1.61 -57.44 -12.66
C HIS A 56 -2.72 -56.49 -12.19
N MET A 57 -3.98 -56.94 -12.18
CA MET A 57 -5.10 -56.16 -11.64
C MET A 57 -4.96 -55.91 -10.15
N LYS A 58 -4.39 -56.85 -9.38
CA LYS A 58 -4.10 -56.64 -7.95
C LYS A 58 -3.03 -55.58 -7.75
N GLU A 59 -1.94 -55.64 -8.53
CA GLU A 59 -0.88 -54.62 -8.50
C GLU A 59 -1.43 -53.24 -8.89
N GLU A 60 -2.23 -53.13 -9.94
CA GLU A 60 -2.86 -51.86 -10.34
C GLU A 60 -3.82 -51.34 -9.26
N LEU A 61 -4.61 -52.21 -8.64
CA LEU A 61 -5.51 -51.84 -7.53
C LEU A 61 -4.71 -51.38 -6.31
N GLU A 62 -3.60 -52.03 -6.00
CA GLU A 62 -2.71 -51.67 -4.90
C GLU A 62 -2.02 -50.33 -5.15
N TRP A 63 -1.53 -50.08 -6.37
CA TRP A 63 -1.01 -48.78 -6.77
C TRP A 63 -2.07 -47.68 -6.68
N ALA A 64 -3.28 -47.94 -7.17
CA ALA A 64 -4.40 -47.01 -7.07
C ALA A 64 -4.77 -46.74 -5.60
N TRP A 65 -4.78 -47.78 -4.76
CA TRP A 65 -5.02 -47.68 -3.32
C TRP A 65 -3.97 -46.80 -2.65
N ILE A 66 -2.67 -47.10 -2.82
CA ILE A 66 -1.57 -46.33 -2.22
C ILE A 66 -1.59 -44.88 -2.69
N SER A 67 -1.85 -44.66 -3.99
CA SER A 67 -1.96 -43.31 -4.54
C SER A 67 -3.14 -42.55 -3.94
N PHE A 68 -4.27 -43.22 -3.72
CA PHE A 68 -5.44 -42.62 -3.10
C PHE A 68 -5.18 -42.30 -1.63
N GLU A 69 -4.61 -43.23 -0.87
CA GLU A 69 -4.23 -43.04 0.54
C GLU A 69 -3.28 -41.84 0.69
N ARG A 70 -2.24 -41.76 -0.14
CA ARG A 70 -1.35 -40.59 -0.16
C ARG A 70 -2.07 -39.29 -0.52
N SER A 71 -3.03 -39.34 -1.44
CA SER A 71 -3.83 -38.17 -1.79
C SER A 71 -4.73 -37.73 -0.63
N VAL A 72 -5.28 -38.68 0.13
CA VAL A 72 -6.07 -38.41 1.33
C VAL A 72 -5.17 -37.82 2.42
N ASP A 73 -4.01 -38.41 2.70
CA ASP A 73 -3.05 -37.89 3.69
C ASP A 73 -2.59 -36.46 3.37
N ASN A 74 -2.29 -36.19 2.10
CA ASN A 74 -1.94 -34.83 1.66
C ASN A 74 -3.10 -33.85 1.88
N LYS A 75 -4.34 -34.28 1.64
CA LYS A 75 -5.53 -33.45 1.84
C LYS A 75 -5.82 -33.24 3.32
N ASP A 76 -5.64 -34.25 4.16
CA ASP A 76 -5.79 -34.13 5.61
C ASP A 76 -4.72 -33.21 6.20
N MET A 77 -3.47 -33.29 5.72
CA MET A 77 -2.43 -32.33 6.08
C MET A 77 -2.80 -30.90 5.64
N GLU A 78 -3.31 -30.73 4.42
CA GLU A 78 -3.75 -29.44 3.90
C GLU A 78 -4.91 -28.86 4.75
N ILE A 79 -5.89 -29.69 5.12
CA ILE A 79 -6.99 -29.32 6.01
C ILE A 79 -6.46 -28.92 7.39
N ALA A 80 -5.52 -29.67 7.97
CA ALA A 80 -4.94 -29.35 9.27
C ALA A 80 -4.20 -28.00 9.26
N LEU A 81 -3.47 -27.71 8.18
CA LEU A 81 -2.82 -26.40 8.00
C LEU A 81 -3.84 -25.27 7.91
N TYR A 82 -4.89 -25.44 7.10
CA TYR A 82 -5.95 -24.42 6.98
C TYR A 82 -6.69 -24.20 8.30
N LEU A 83 -6.92 -25.24 9.10
CA LEU A 83 -7.54 -25.09 10.41
C LEU A 83 -6.66 -24.30 11.39
N GLU A 84 -5.34 -24.51 11.35
CA GLU A 84 -4.41 -23.75 12.18
C GLU A 84 -4.29 -22.30 11.71
N GLU A 85 -4.24 -22.05 10.40
CA GLU A 85 -4.28 -20.69 9.83
C GLU A 85 -5.57 -19.97 10.19
N LEU A 86 -6.72 -20.64 10.12
CA LEU A 86 -8.01 -20.09 10.53
C LEU A 86 -7.98 -19.70 12.00
N ARG A 87 -7.51 -20.59 12.88
CA ARG A 87 -7.37 -20.33 14.31
C ARG A 87 -6.43 -19.16 14.59
N ASN A 88 -5.30 -19.09 13.89
CA ASN A 88 -4.35 -17.98 14.02
C ASN A 88 -4.99 -16.65 13.57
N SER A 89 -5.74 -16.66 12.47
CA SER A 89 -6.46 -15.48 11.98
C SER A 89 -7.53 -15.01 12.96
N GLU A 90 -8.26 -15.94 13.58
CA GLU A 90 -9.27 -15.64 14.60
C GLU A 90 -8.63 -15.08 15.88
N ASN A 91 -7.51 -15.66 16.32
CA ASN A 91 -6.75 -15.12 17.45
C ASN A 91 -6.22 -13.71 17.17
N GLN A 92 -5.69 -13.47 15.96
CA GLN A 92 -5.23 -12.14 15.55
C GLN A 92 -6.39 -11.14 15.52
N TYR A 93 -7.54 -11.52 14.98
CA TYR A 93 -8.74 -10.70 14.98
C TYR A 93 -9.21 -10.38 16.40
N SER A 94 -9.30 -11.38 17.27
CA SER A 94 -9.70 -11.21 18.67
C SER A 94 -8.73 -10.30 19.43
N MET A 95 -7.43 -10.46 19.21
CA MET A 95 -6.40 -9.63 19.85
C MET A 95 -6.46 -8.18 19.33
N ASN A 96 -6.61 -7.99 18.02
CA ASN A 96 -6.76 -6.67 17.42
C ASN A 96 -8.00 -5.95 17.96
N PHE A 97 -9.13 -6.67 18.02
CA PHE A 97 -10.37 -6.14 18.55
C PHE A 97 -10.23 -5.75 20.03
N LYS A 98 -9.59 -6.58 20.85
CA LYS A 98 -9.29 -6.26 22.25
C LYS A 98 -8.42 -5.01 22.36
N ASN A 99 -7.32 -4.93 21.61
CA ASN A 99 -6.44 -3.76 21.61
C ASN A 99 -7.20 -2.49 21.16
N HIS A 100 -8.10 -2.61 20.18
CA HIS A 100 -8.92 -1.49 19.73
C HIS A 100 -9.85 -1.00 20.84
N LEU A 101 -10.50 -1.91 21.58
CA LEU A 101 -11.33 -1.56 22.73
C LEU A 101 -10.49 -0.90 23.84
N GLU A 102 -9.30 -1.42 24.14
CA GLU A 102 -8.39 -0.82 25.12
C GLU A 102 -7.99 0.62 24.74
N HIS A 103 -7.68 0.86 23.46
CA HIS A 103 -7.40 2.23 22.98
C HIS A 103 -8.63 3.14 23.04
N LEU A 104 -9.83 2.63 22.76
CA LEU A 104 -11.07 3.41 22.90
C LEU A 104 -11.32 3.78 24.37
N ASP A 105 -11.09 2.86 25.31
CA ASP A 105 -11.19 3.12 26.74
C ASP A 105 -10.16 4.15 27.21
N GLU A 106 -8.92 4.08 26.72
CA GLU A 106 -7.89 5.08 26.97
C GLU A 106 -8.30 6.47 26.45
N PHE A 107 -8.83 6.53 25.22
CA PHE A 107 -9.34 7.79 24.67
C PHE A 107 -10.49 8.33 25.51
N ILE A 108 -11.45 7.50 25.92
CA ILE A 108 -12.56 7.91 26.78
C ILE A 108 -12.01 8.46 28.11
N SER A 109 -11.03 7.80 28.73
CA SER A 109 -10.39 8.26 29.96
C SER A 109 -9.74 9.64 29.80
N VAL A 110 -8.99 9.85 28.71
CA VAL A 110 -8.36 11.15 28.40
C VAL A 110 -9.42 12.24 28.17
N PHE A 111 -10.50 11.94 27.43
CA PHE A 111 -11.59 12.88 27.21
C PHE A 111 -12.33 13.24 28.50
N LEU A 112 -12.58 12.25 29.37
CA LEU A 112 -13.20 12.47 30.67
C LEU A 112 -12.30 13.33 31.56
N GLY A 113 -11.00 13.06 31.61
CA GLY A 113 -10.02 13.86 32.34
C GLY A 113 -10.01 15.32 31.87
N ARG A 114 -9.91 15.54 30.55
CA ARG A 114 -9.94 16.88 29.96
C ARG A 114 -11.27 17.61 30.22
N MET A 115 -12.39 16.90 30.22
CA MET A 115 -13.69 17.47 30.52
C MET A 115 -13.79 17.91 31.99
N ASP A 116 -13.19 17.15 32.91
CA ASP A 116 -13.11 17.52 34.32
C ASP A 116 -12.17 18.71 34.56
N GLU A 117 -11.01 18.74 33.89
CA GLU A 117 -10.11 19.91 33.88
C GLU A 117 -10.85 21.17 33.39
N LEU A 118 -11.54 21.09 32.26
CA LEU A 118 -12.30 22.23 31.74
C LEU A 118 -13.41 22.67 32.69
N LYS A 119 -14.09 21.71 33.35
CA LYS A 119 -15.14 22.00 34.33
C LYS A 119 -14.57 22.67 35.58
N THR A 120 -13.42 22.21 36.06
CA THR A 120 -12.75 22.80 37.24
C THR A 120 -12.23 24.20 36.92
N GLU A 121 -11.61 24.42 35.76
CA GLU A 121 -11.21 25.76 35.30
C GLU A 121 -12.42 26.71 35.19
N PHE A 122 -13.52 26.24 34.61
CA PHE A 122 -14.74 27.03 34.48
C PHE A 122 -15.32 27.42 35.85
N ASN A 123 -15.40 26.47 36.79
CA ASN A 123 -15.87 26.75 38.15
C ASN A 123 -14.93 27.71 38.89
N ASN A 124 -13.61 27.58 38.72
CA ASN A 124 -12.63 28.49 39.30
C ASN A 124 -12.80 29.91 38.74
N ASN A 125 -13.03 30.03 37.43
CA ASN A 125 -13.29 31.32 36.79
C ASN A 125 -14.59 31.97 37.28
N ILE A 126 -15.65 31.17 37.47
CA ILE A 126 -16.90 31.67 38.08
C ILE A 126 -16.63 32.17 39.49
N SER A 127 -15.99 31.36 40.34
CA SER A 127 -15.71 31.75 41.73
C SER A 127 -14.83 33.01 41.81
N HIS A 128 -13.85 33.14 40.92
CA HIS A 128 -13.01 34.34 40.82
C HIS A 128 -13.83 35.56 40.40
N LEU A 129 -14.71 35.44 39.40
CA LEU A 129 -15.58 36.53 38.96
C LEU A 129 -16.58 36.93 40.06
N GLU A 130 -17.20 35.96 40.73
CA GLU A 130 -18.10 36.21 41.85
C GLU A 130 -17.39 37.00 42.96
N LYS A 131 -16.18 36.57 43.33
CA LYS A 131 -15.38 37.26 44.34
C LYS A 131 -14.97 38.67 43.91
N SER A 132 -14.55 38.85 42.67
CA SER A 132 -14.21 40.17 42.12
C SER A 132 -15.40 41.12 42.15
N VAL A 133 -16.59 40.64 41.78
CA VAL A 133 -17.82 41.44 41.82
C VAL A 133 -18.20 41.79 43.26
N GLU A 134 -18.05 40.86 44.20
CA GLU A 134 -18.30 41.11 45.62
C GLU A 134 -17.34 42.15 46.21
N GLU A 135 -16.06 42.09 45.85
CA GLU A 135 -15.05 43.09 46.22
C GLU A 135 -15.37 44.47 45.62
N ASP A 136 -15.72 44.53 44.33
CA ASP A 136 -16.12 45.77 43.66
C ASP A 136 -17.39 46.39 44.28
N LEU A 137 -18.40 45.57 44.56
CA LEU A 137 -19.63 46.00 45.23
C LEU A 137 -19.34 46.49 46.65
N GLY A 138 -18.47 45.81 47.39
CA GLY A 138 -18.00 46.26 48.70
C GLY A 138 -17.36 47.64 48.62
N GLY A 139 -16.45 47.85 47.67
CA GLY A 139 -15.81 49.15 47.42
C GLY A 139 -16.81 50.24 47.06
N ILE A 140 -17.79 49.96 46.19
CA ILE A 140 -18.85 50.91 45.84
C ILE A 140 -19.68 51.28 47.08
N ILE A 141 -20.07 50.30 47.90
CA ILE A 141 -20.85 50.55 49.12
C ILE A 141 -20.07 51.43 50.10
N ASP A 142 -18.78 51.19 50.26
CA ASP A 142 -17.95 51.97 51.19
C ASP A 142 -17.76 53.41 50.69
N THR A 143 -17.48 53.62 49.40
CA THR A 143 -17.46 54.98 48.82
C THR A 143 -18.79 55.71 48.96
N TRP A 144 -19.92 55.01 48.77
CA TRP A 144 -21.25 55.56 48.98
C TRP A 144 -21.48 56.02 50.42
N LYS A 145 -21.02 55.25 51.42
CA LYS A 145 -21.14 55.63 52.83
C LYS A 145 -20.28 56.86 53.14
N GLU A 146 -19.06 56.91 52.61
CA GLU A 146 -18.17 58.07 52.77
C GLU A 146 -18.80 59.34 52.18
N ASP A 147 -19.36 59.25 50.98
CA ASP A 147 -20.09 60.36 50.34
C ASP A 147 -21.35 60.77 51.13
N GLU A 148 -22.10 59.80 51.65
CA GLU A 148 -23.28 60.05 52.48
C GLU A 148 -22.91 60.80 53.78
N ASP A 149 -21.85 60.38 54.46
CA ASP A 149 -21.37 61.01 55.70
C ASP A 149 -20.76 62.39 55.43
N PHE A 150 -20.07 62.57 54.30
CA PHE A 150 -19.63 63.89 53.84
C PHE A 150 -20.83 64.82 53.62
N LEU A 151 -21.87 64.36 52.92
CA LEU A 151 -23.05 65.16 52.63
C LEU A 151 -23.83 65.54 53.90
N LYS A 152 -23.96 64.61 54.85
CA LYS A 152 -24.54 64.89 56.18
C LYS A 152 -23.77 65.98 56.91
N THR A 153 -22.44 65.95 56.84
CA THR A 153 -21.57 66.95 57.46
C THR A 153 -21.78 68.34 56.82
N VAL A 154 -21.82 68.41 55.49
CA VAL A 154 -22.09 69.65 54.75
C VAL A 154 -23.47 70.21 55.10
N LEU A 155 -24.49 69.36 55.17
CA LEU A 155 -25.85 69.74 55.52
C LEU A 155 -25.90 70.37 56.93
N TYR A 156 -25.24 69.74 57.90
CA TYR A 156 -25.15 70.26 59.27
C TYR A 156 -24.49 71.65 59.33
N MET A 157 -23.39 71.85 58.60
CA MET A 157 -22.71 73.15 58.53
C MET A 157 -23.59 74.23 57.87
N LEU A 158 -24.35 73.88 56.83
CA LEU A 158 -25.31 74.78 56.18
C LEU A 158 -26.45 75.18 57.11
N GLU A 159 -26.97 74.26 57.92
CA GLU A 159 -28.00 74.58 58.91
C GLU A 159 -27.50 75.54 60.00
N LEU A 160 -26.25 75.36 60.44
CA LEU A 160 -25.62 76.24 61.41
C LEU A 160 -25.47 77.67 60.85
N THR A 161 -24.91 77.81 59.65
CA THR A 161 -24.73 79.10 58.99
C THR A 161 -26.06 79.81 58.70
N LYS A 162 -27.10 79.06 58.31
CA LYS A 162 -28.46 79.59 58.13
C LYS A 162 -29.04 80.15 59.44
N LYS A 163 -28.79 79.48 60.56
CA LYS A 163 -29.24 79.93 61.88
C LYS A 163 -28.56 81.25 62.27
N ASP A 164 -27.26 81.38 62.02
CA ASP A 164 -26.51 82.61 62.28
C ASP A 164 -26.94 83.76 61.35
N GLN A 165 -27.21 83.50 60.07
CA GLN A 165 -27.77 84.53 59.19
C GLN A 165 -29.15 85.01 59.65
N LYS A 166 -29.99 84.10 60.15
CA LYS A 166 -31.32 84.47 60.65
C LYS A 166 -31.23 85.42 61.86
N THR A 167 -30.29 85.20 62.78
CA THR A 167 -30.12 86.07 63.95
C THR A 167 -29.62 87.46 63.56
N ILE A 168 -28.72 87.55 62.56
CA ILE A 168 -28.26 88.83 62.00
C ILE A 168 -29.42 89.63 61.38
N ILE A 169 -30.21 89.00 60.51
CA ILE A 169 -31.35 89.66 59.83
C ILE A 169 -32.39 90.16 60.85
N GLN A 170 -32.65 89.39 61.91
CA GLN A 170 -33.56 89.81 62.98
C GLN A 170 -33.04 91.04 63.72
N ALA A 171 -31.74 91.10 64.04
CA ALA A 171 -31.13 92.26 64.68
C ALA A 171 -31.18 93.53 63.81
N GLU A 172 -30.93 93.40 62.51
CA GLU A 172 -31.03 94.51 61.55
C GLU A 172 -32.47 95.05 61.41
N PHE A 173 -33.46 94.15 61.44
CA PHE A 173 -34.87 94.54 61.37
C PHE A 173 -35.32 95.38 62.57
N PHE A 174 -34.91 95.00 63.80
CA PHE A 174 -35.25 95.75 65.00
C PHE A 174 -34.64 97.16 65.02
N ASN A 175 -33.39 97.31 64.57
CA ASN A 175 -32.75 98.63 64.45
C ASN A 175 -33.50 99.58 63.49
N LYS A 176 -34.01 99.06 62.36
CA LYS A 176 -34.78 99.87 61.40
C LYS A 176 -36.15 100.28 61.93
N LEU A 177 -36.76 99.46 62.79
CA LEU A 177 -38.08 99.76 63.37
C LEU A 177 -38.02 100.95 64.34
N GLU A 178 -36.96 101.03 65.15
CA GLU A 178 -36.74 102.11 66.13
C GLU A 178 -36.46 103.46 65.44
N GLU A 179 -35.81 103.42 64.27
CA GLU A 179 -35.54 104.61 63.45
C GLU A 179 -36.83 105.23 62.90
N GLU A 180 -37.79 104.41 62.46
CA GLU A 180 -39.05 104.89 61.89
C GLU A 180 -40.04 105.44 62.95
N GLU A 181 -39.98 104.94 64.18
CA GLU A 181 -40.82 105.43 65.29
C GLU A 181 -40.47 106.89 65.67
N THR A 182 -39.19 107.27 65.57
CA THR A 182 -38.72 108.65 65.82
C THR A 182 -39.10 109.62 64.70
N LYS A 183 -39.27 109.14 63.46
CA LYS A 183 -39.68 109.97 62.31
C LYS A 183 -41.19 110.25 62.33
N ASN A 184 -42.00 109.31 62.78
CA ASN A 184 -43.47 109.39 62.75
C ASN A 184 -44.03 110.47 63.70
N THR A 185 -43.41 110.71 64.85
CA THR A 185 -43.82 111.76 65.82
C THR A 185 -43.58 113.18 65.30
N GLN A 186 -42.60 113.38 64.40
CA GLN A 186 -42.30 114.67 63.80
C GLN A 186 -43.20 114.98 62.58
N LEU A 187 -43.76 113.95 61.94
CA LEU A 187 -44.57 114.08 60.74
C LEU A 187 -46.00 114.57 61.03
N THR A 188 -46.59 114.16 62.16
CA THR A 188 -47.97 114.50 62.55
C THR A 188 -48.20 116.01 62.74
N GLN A 189 -47.21 116.74 63.24
CA GLN A 189 -47.29 118.21 63.42
C GLN A 189 -47.12 119.00 62.12
N ARG A 190 -46.59 118.36 61.07
CA ARG A 190 -46.31 118.98 59.77
C ARG A 190 -47.46 118.79 58.77
N LEU A 191 -48.27 117.75 58.97
CA LEU A 191 -49.33 117.32 58.05
C LEU A 191 -50.57 118.24 58.04
N GLU A 192 -50.87 118.94 59.13
CA GLU A 192 -51.99 119.90 59.17
C GLU A 192 -51.76 121.14 58.31
N ALA A 193 -50.50 121.60 58.18
CA ALA A 193 -50.15 122.75 57.35
C ALA A 193 -49.93 122.38 55.86
N LEU A 194 -49.62 121.11 55.58
CA LEU A 194 -49.32 120.63 54.22
C LEU A 194 -50.56 120.26 53.41
N LEU A 195 -51.73 120.02 54.02
CA LEU A 195 -52.94 119.57 53.31
C LEU A 195 -53.50 120.63 52.36
N GLU A 196 -53.33 121.92 52.67
CA GLU A 196 -53.73 123.03 51.80
C GLU A 196 -52.76 123.27 50.63
N ASP A 197 -51.46 123.01 50.82
CA ASP A 197 -50.45 123.04 49.75
C ASP A 197 -50.46 121.75 48.88
N LEU A 198 -50.85 120.60 49.45
CA LEU A 198 -50.85 119.29 48.78
C LEU A 198 -51.87 119.22 47.64
N HIS A 199 -53.02 119.88 47.79
CA HIS A 199 -54.07 119.85 46.77
C HIS A 199 -53.60 120.48 45.45
N THR A 200 -52.81 121.55 45.54
CA THR A 200 -52.25 122.22 44.35
C THR A 200 -50.99 121.54 43.81
N SER A 201 -50.27 120.76 44.63
CA SER A 201 -49.12 119.92 44.20
C SER A 201 -49.55 118.64 43.46
N ILE A 202 -50.63 117.97 43.90
CA ILE A 202 -51.08 116.69 43.31
C ILE A 202 -51.46 116.84 41.84
N GLU A 203 -52.05 117.97 41.44
CA GLU A 203 -52.37 118.26 40.05
C GLU A 203 -51.10 118.40 39.18
N ALA A 204 -50.03 119.02 39.70
CA ALA A 204 -48.75 119.10 39.00
C ALA A 204 -47.98 117.77 38.97
N ASP A 205 -48.05 116.97 40.04
CA ASP A 205 -47.33 115.70 40.18
C ASP A 205 -47.95 114.57 39.33
N THR A 206 -49.28 114.54 39.18
CA THR A 206 -49.96 113.57 38.30
C THR A 206 -49.62 113.78 36.82
N GLU A 207 -49.50 115.04 36.40
CA GLU A 207 -49.10 115.40 35.04
C GLU A 207 -47.63 115.03 34.76
N LYS A 208 -46.75 115.15 35.76
CA LYS A 208 -45.36 114.69 35.70
C LYS A 208 -45.26 113.15 35.69
N PHE A 209 -46.01 112.46 36.55
CA PHE A 209 -46.05 110.98 36.60
C PHE A 209 -46.50 110.36 35.27
N LEU A 210 -47.51 110.93 34.62
CA LEU A 210 -47.98 110.45 33.31
C LEU A 210 -46.93 110.63 32.21
N ARG A 211 -46.18 111.74 32.21
CA ARG A 211 -45.06 111.96 31.28
C ARG A 211 -43.94 110.95 31.51
N GLU A 212 -43.57 110.72 32.75
CA GLU A 212 -42.48 109.80 33.12
C GLU A 212 -42.86 108.32 32.89
N TYR A 213 -44.13 107.95 33.12
CA TYR A 213 -44.67 106.63 32.81
C TYR A 213 -44.72 106.36 31.29
N LEU A 214 -45.14 107.34 30.50
CA LEU A 214 -45.11 107.24 29.03
C LEU A 214 -43.68 107.11 28.49
N GLU A 215 -42.73 107.84 29.06
CA GLU A 215 -41.32 107.75 28.68
C GLU A 215 -40.70 106.40 29.07
N GLN A 216 -40.97 105.89 30.27
CA GLN A 216 -40.52 104.55 30.69
C GLN A 216 -41.18 103.43 29.87
N THR A 217 -42.45 103.58 29.51
CA THR A 217 -43.17 102.61 28.67
C THR A 217 -42.62 102.61 27.25
N ASN A 218 -42.32 103.79 26.69
CA ASN A 218 -41.66 103.91 25.38
C ASN A 218 -40.23 103.36 25.40
N LYS A 219 -39.44 103.59 26.47
CA LYS A 219 -38.11 102.98 26.65
C LYS A 219 -38.21 101.45 26.72
N ARG A 220 -39.16 100.90 27.50
CA ARG A 220 -39.42 99.44 27.55
C ARG A 220 -39.87 98.88 26.20
N LYS A 221 -40.71 99.62 25.47
CA LYS A 221 -41.15 99.23 24.13
C LYS A 221 -39.97 99.20 23.14
N PHE A 222 -39.08 100.18 23.19
CA PHE A 222 -37.86 100.20 22.40
C PHE A 222 -36.94 99.02 22.72
N TYR A 223 -36.68 98.74 24.00
CA TYR A 223 -35.91 97.56 24.42
C TYR A 223 -36.57 96.24 23.99
N TYR A 224 -37.91 96.16 24.07
CA TYR A 224 -38.64 94.98 23.59
C TYR A 224 -38.54 94.81 22.07
N GLU A 225 -38.65 95.89 21.30
CA GLU A 225 -38.49 95.87 19.84
C GLU A 225 -37.06 95.48 19.44
N GLU A 226 -36.05 95.96 20.15
CA GLU A 226 -34.65 95.57 19.96
C GLU A 226 -34.42 94.08 20.27
N LEU A 227 -34.94 93.61 21.41
CA LEU A 227 -34.84 92.20 21.81
C LEU A 227 -35.61 91.28 20.85
N LYS A 228 -36.76 91.73 20.34
CA LYS A 228 -37.56 91.01 19.33
C LYS A 228 -36.83 90.94 18.00
N ALA A 229 -36.17 92.02 17.56
CA ALA A 229 -35.35 92.01 16.35
C ALA A 229 -34.16 91.04 16.48
N GLN A 230 -33.54 90.97 17.67
CA GLN A 230 -32.52 89.97 17.97
C GLN A 230 -33.08 88.54 17.92
N ASP A 231 -34.24 88.27 18.55
CA ASP A 231 -34.88 86.94 18.52
C ASP A 231 -35.26 86.52 17.08
N ASP A 232 -35.81 87.44 16.28
CA ASP A 232 -36.13 87.19 14.87
C ASP A 232 -34.87 86.90 14.04
N SER A 233 -33.73 87.54 14.35
CA SER A 233 -32.44 87.23 13.72
C SER A 233 -31.92 85.85 14.10
N LEU A 234 -32.03 85.48 15.38
CA LEU A 234 -31.61 84.18 15.90
C LEU A 234 -32.47 83.06 15.33
N ARG A 235 -33.78 83.26 15.18
CA ARG A 235 -34.69 82.30 14.54
C ARG A 235 -34.30 82.00 13.10
N LYS A 236 -33.89 83.01 12.32
CA LYS A 236 -33.40 82.81 10.95
C LYS A 236 -32.09 82.02 10.92
N VAL A 237 -31.19 82.26 11.87
CA VAL A 237 -29.96 81.46 11.99
C VAL A 237 -30.29 80.03 12.40
N LEU A 238 -31.21 79.83 13.34
CA LEU A 238 -31.64 78.52 13.81
C LEU A 238 -32.25 77.69 12.68
N SER A 239 -33.11 78.28 11.83
CA SER A 239 -33.70 77.58 10.70
C SER A 239 -32.65 77.14 9.67
N LEU A 240 -31.70 78.01 9.35
CA LEU A 240 -30.58 77.68 8.46
C LEU A 240 -29.70 76.55 9.03
N GLN A 241 -29.43 76.57 10.34
CA GLN A 241 -28.65 75.53 11.01
C GLN A 241 -29.41 74.19 11.05
N LEU A 242 -30.73 74.20 11.28
CA LEU A 242 -31.56 72.99 11.22
C LEU A 242 -31.59 72.38 9.82
N GLU A 243 -31.69 73.21 8.77
CA GLU A 243 -31.62 72.75 7.38
C GLU A 243 -30.27 72.08 7.09
N LYS A 244 -29.16 72.71 7.51
CA LYS A 244 -27.80 72.16 7.37
C LYS A 244 -27.64 70.86 8.16
N LEU A 245 -28.19 70.78 9.37
CA LEU A 245 -28.17 69.57 10.19
C LEU A 245 -28.94 68.44 9.53
N ASN A 246 -30.11 68.71 8.95
CA ASN A 246 -30.89 67.72 8.19
C ASN A 246 -30.15 67.23 6.93
N GLN A 247 -29.49 68.13 6.19
CA GLN A 247 -28.65 67.73 5.06
C GLN A 247 -27.50 66.84 5.50
N MET A 248 -26.75 67.22 6.55
CA MET A 248 -25.68 66.41 7.10
C MET A 248 -26.20 65.05 7.61
N HIS A 249 -27.33 65.03 8.31
CA HIS A 249 -27.96 63.79 8.77
C HIS A 249 -28.32 62.85 7.60
N ASN A 250 -28.90 63.39 6.53
CA ASN A 250 -29.22 62.61 5.32
C ASN A 250 -27.94 62.09 4.64
N THR A 251 -26.86 62.88 4.57
CA THR A 251 -25.58 62.39 4.04
C THR A 251 -25.01 61.27 4.90
N ILE A 252 -25.04 61.37 6.22
CA ILE A 252 -24.60 60.29 7.13
C ILE A 252 -25.43 59.04 6.90
N LYS A 253 -26.76 59.15 6.79
CA LYS A 253 -27.66 58.02 6.53
C LYS A 253 -27.32 57.32 5.20
N THR A 254 -27.13 58.08 4.13
CA THR A 254 -26.78 57.51 2.81
C THR A 254 -25.39 56.87 2.80
N LEU A 255 -24.40 57.47 3.47
CA LEU A 255 -23.07 56.88 3.61
C LEU A 255 -23.09 55.59 4.43
N LYS A 256 -23.89 55.54 5.52
CA LYS A 256 -24.08 54.30 6.30
C LYS A 256 -24.71 53.19 5.48
N MET A 257 -25.72 53.50 4.65
CA MET A 257 -26.30 52.52 3.72
C MET A 257 -25.25 52.00 2.72
N LYS A 258 -24.49 52.89 2.08
CA LYS A 258 -23.45 52.51 1.13
C LYS A 258 -22.35 51.65 1.77
N LEU A 259 -21.99 51.95 3.02
CA LEU A 259 -21.04 51.16 3.79
C LEU A 259 -21.57 49.74 4.01
N MET A 260 -22.83 49.60 4.46
CA MET A 260 -23.46 48.30 4.68
C MET A 260 -23.61 47.49 3.37
N GLU A 261 -23.95 48.15 2.26
CA GLU A 261 -23.98 47.54 0.93
C GLU A 261 -22.59 47.06 0.49
N ALA A 262 -21.55 47.87 0.72
CA ALA A 262 -20.18 47.49 0.42
C ALA A 262 -19.68 46.31 1.29
N GLU A 263 -19.97 46.33 2.60
CA GLU A 263 -19.63 45.24 3.53
C GLU A 263 -20.30 43.93 3.13
N THR A 264 -21.58 43.97 2.77
CA THR A 264 -22.31 42.78 2.33
C THR A 264 -21.82 42.27 0.97
N TYR A 265 -21.51 43.16 0.02
CA TYR A 265 -20.93 42.79 -1.27
C TYR A 265 -19.53 42.18 -1.12
N LEU A 266 -18.63 42.85 -0.39
CA LEU A 266 -17.28 42.37 -0.12
C LEU A 266 -17.31 41.06 0.68
N GLY A 267 -18.19 40.93 1.66
CA GLY A 267 -18.37 39.70 2.43
C GLY A 267 -18.82 38.53 1.56
N ARG A 268 -19.75 38.75 0.61
CA ARG A 268 -20.11 37.72 -0.39
C ARG A 268 -18.94 37.39 -1.29
N LYS A 269 -18.23 38.40 -1.80
CA LYS A 269 -17.11 38.19 -2.71
C LYS A 269 -15.95 37.44 -2.05
N LEU A 270 -15.68 37.73 -0.78
CA LEU A 270 -14.67 37.05 0.00
C LEU A 270 -15.04 35.58 0.20
N LYS A 271 -16.29 35.27 0.54
CA LYS A 271 -16.79 33.88 0.64
C LYS A 271 -16.69 33.11 -0.67
N GLU A 272 -17.03 33.74 -1.79
CA GLU A 272 -16.85 33.14 -3.12
C GLU A 272 -15.38 32.82 -3.40
N LEU A 273 -14.48 33.79 -3.20
CA LEU A 273 -13.04 33.60 -3.40
C LEU A 273 -12.45 32.54 -2.47
N GLU A 274 -12.92 32.48 -1.22
CA GLU A 274 -12.51 31.47 -0.26
C GLU A 274 -12.96 30.07 -0.72
N SER A 275 -14.21 29.93 -1.19
CA SER A 275 -14.72 28.67 -1.73
C SER A 275 -13.97 28.22 -3.00
N GLU A 276 -13.61 29.16 -3.87
CA GLU A 276 -12.84 28.90 -5.09
C GLU A 276 -11.40 28.49 -4.75
N ALA A 277 -10.76 29.18 -3.80
CA ALA A 277 -9.44 28.81 -3.30
C ALA A 277 -9.44 27.41 -2.66
N GLN A 278 -10.44 27.09 -1.85
CA GLN A 278 -10.60 25.75 -1.27
C GLN A 278 -10.81 24.68 -2.35
N PHE A 279 -11.63 24.96 -3.36
CA PHE A 279 -11.85 24.06 -4.49
C PHE A 279 -10.53 23.77 -5.23
N PHE A 280 -9.77 24.80 -5.59
CA PHE A 280 -8.49 24.61 -6.28
C PHE A 280 -7.45 23.91 -5.41
N ASN A 281 -7.40 24.22 -4.12
CA ASN A 281 -6.48 23.55 -3.19
C ASN A 281 -6.82 22.06 -3.04
N ASN A 282 -8.10 21.71 -3.00
CA ASN A 282 -8.55 20.31 -2.96
C ASN A 282 -8.21 19.59 -4.27
N ALA A 283 -8.46 20.21 -5.42
CA ALA A 283 -8.12 19.65 -6.73
C ALA A 283 -6.60 19.45 -6.87
N TYR A 284 -5.80 20.43 -6.45
CA TYR A 284 -4.33 20.33 -6.44
C TYR A 284 -3.85 19.21 -5.52
N THR A 285 -4.38 19.10 -4.31
CA THR A 285 -4.00 18.06 -3.34
C THR A 285 -4.37 16.68 -3.85
N MET A 286 -5.55 16.52 -4.46
CA MET A 286 -5.97 15.28 -5.10
C MET A 286 -5.04 14.89 -6.25
N LEU A 287 -4.72 15.84 -7.14
CA LEU A 287 -3.82 15.60 -8.26
C LEU A 287 -2.41 15.23 -7.78
N LYS A 288 -1.90 15.93 -6.77
CA LYS A 288 -0.60 15.63 -6.15
C LYS A 288 -0.56 14.22 -5.56
N ARG A 289 -1.62 13.82 -4.85
CA ARG A 289 -1.74 12.45 -4.30
C ARG A 289 -1.78 11.39 -5.41
N ARG A 290 -2.52 11.66 -6.49
CA ARG A 290 -2.57 10.77 -7.65
C ARG A 290 -1.19 10.63 -8.31
N LEU A 291 -0.50 11.75 -8.53
CA LEU A 291 0.85 11.75 -9.10
C LEU A 291 1.83 10.94 -8.24
N GLU A 292 1.76 11.07 -6.92
CA GLU A 292 2.62 10.30 -6.02
C GLU A 292 2.33 8.79 -6.09
N ASN A 293 1.06 8.41 -6.13
CA ASN A 293 0.65 7.01 -6.29
C ASN A 293 1.08 6.43 -7.65
N ASP A 294 0.91 7.19 -8.73
CA ASP A 294 1.34 6.80 -10.08
C ASP A 294 2.87 6.62 -10.10
N ARG A 295 3.62 7.56 -9.50
CA ARG A 295 5.08 7.48 -9.36
C ARG A 295 5.52 6.23 -8.60
N GLN A 296 4.86 5.89 -7.50
CA GLN A 296 5.16 4.69 -6.72
C GLN A 296 4.87 3.41 -7.52
N THR A 297 3.75 3.40 -8.26
CA THR A 297 3.35 2.28 -9.11
C THR A 297 4.35 2.07 -10.24
N ASP A 298 4.80 3.14 -10.89
CA ASP A 298 5.80 3.08 -11.96
C ASP A 298 7.17 2.63 -11.41
N GLN A 299 7.55 3.09 -10.22
CA GLN A 299 8.77 2.62 -9.56
C GLN A 299 8.73 1.11 -9.29
N GLN A 300 7.62 0.58 -8.77
CA GLN A 300 7.44 -0.86 -8.53
C GLN A 300 7.48 -1.66 -9.84
N LYS A 301 6.80 -1.18 -10.89
CA LYS A 301 6.83 -1.83 -12.21
C LYS A 301 8.25 -1.84 -12.79
N LEU A 302 8.99 -0.75 -12.66
CA LEU A 302 10.37 -0.65 -13.13
C LEU A 302 11.31 -1.58 -12.36
N GLU A 303 11.11 -1.71 -11.04
CA GLU A 303 11.86 -2.65 -10.21
C GLU A 303 11.62 -4.10 -10.68
N VAL A 304 10.36 -4.51 -10.82
CA VAL A 304 10.00 -5.86 -11.31
C VAL A 304 10.57 -6.10 -12.71
N LEU A 305 10.45 -5.14 -13.62
CA LEU A 305 11.00 -5.23 -14.97
C LEU A 305 12.53 -5.37 -14.95
N THR A 306 13.21 -4.61 -14.10
CA THR A 306 14.68 -4.64 -14.00
C THR A 306 15.17 -5.98 -13.43
N VAL A 307 14.50 -6.49 -12.38
CA VAL A 307 14.83 -7.78 -11.79
C VAL A 307 14.61 -8.91 -12.78
N SER A 308 13.42 -8.99 -13.39
CA SER A 308 13.10 -10.01 -14.40
C SER A 308 14.00 -9.93 -15.63
N HIS A 309 14.34 -8.72 -16.10
CA HIS A 309 15.33 -8.55 -17.16
C HIS A 309 16.72 -9.07 -16.74
N SER A 310 17.18 -8.76 -15.54
CA SER A 310 18.47 -9.26 -15.05
C SER A 310 18.51 -10.78 -14.93
N GLU A 311 17.42 -11.41 -14.50
CA GLU A 311 17.29 -12.86 -14.38
C GLU A 311 17.27 -13.55 -15.74
N THR A 312 16.50 -13.01 -16.68
CA THR A 312 16.45 -13.53 -18.07
C THR A 312 17.80 -13.39 -18.75
N VAL A 313 18.50 -12.26 -18.59
CA VAL A 313 19.86 -12.08 -19.11
C VAL A 313 20.84 -13.08 -18.49
N ARG A 314 20.81 -13.28 -17.15
CA ARG A 314 21.64 -14.30 -16.49
C ARG A 314 21.34 -15.71 -17.01
N HIS A 315 20.06 -16.02 -17.24
CA HIS A 315 19.66 -17.31 -17.78
C HIS A 315 20.18 -17.53 -19.21
N LEU A 316 20.03 -16.54 -20.08
CA LEU A 316 20.53 -16.57 -21.45
C LEU A 316 22.06 -16.68 -21.47
N GLU A 317 22.78 -15.97 -20.60
CA GLU A 317 24.24 -16.08 -20.52
C GLU A 317 24.67 -17.48 -20.06
N LYS A 318 23.94 -18.12 -19.14
CA LYS A 318 24.18 -19.53 -18.75
C LYS A 318 23.97 -20.48 -19.93
N ILE A 319 22.92 -20.28 -20.74
CA ILE A 319 22.68 -21.09 -21.94
C ILE A 319 23.82 -20.89 -22.94
N LYS A 320 24.22 -19.65 -23.18
CA LYS A 320 25.35 -19.31 -24.06
C LYS A 320 26.63 -19.99 -23.60
N GLN A 321 26.98 -19.93 -22.32
CA GLN A 321 28.16 -20.62 -21.76
C GLN A 321 28.10 -22.13 -21.97
N LYS A 322 26.94 -22.77 -21.77
CA LYS A 322 26.76 -24.20 -22.07
C LYS A 322 26.94 -24.49 -23.56
N GLY A 323 26.38 -23.64 -24.43
CA GLY A 323 26.56 -23.75 -25.88
C GLY A 323 28.02 -23.61 -26.31
N GLU A 324 28.72 -22.60 -25.80
CA GLU A 324 30.16 -22.39 -26.03
C GLU A 324 30.99 -23.59 -25.54
N HIS A 325 30.64 -24.15 -24.37
CA HIS A 325 31.31 -25.35 -23.85
C HIS A 325 31.10 -26.56 -24.76
N ILE A 326 29.87 -26.80 -25.23
CA ILE A 326 29.55 -27.89 -26.17
C ILE A 326 30.32 -27.69 -27.48
N LEU A 327 30.34 -26.47 -28.04
CA LEU A 327 31.10 -26.16 -29.25
C LEU A 327 32.60 -26.36 -29.05
N HIS A 328 33.14 -25.96 -27.90
CA HIS A 328 34.54 -26.18 -27.55
C HIS A 328 34.87 -27.67 -27.44
N MET A 329 34.04 -28.45 -26.74
CA MET A 329 34.18 -29.91 -26.65
C MET A 329 34.08 -30.57 -28.02
N ALA A 330 33.11 -30.19 -28.85
CA ALA A 330 32.99 -30.68 -30.21
C ALA A 330 34.23 -30.36 -31.06
N ALA A 331 34.79 -29.15 -30.94
CA ALA A 331 36.01 -28.76 -31.64
C ALA A 331 37.25 -29.55 -31.16
N VAL A 332 37.35 -29.85 -29.87
CA VAL A 332 38.42 -30.70 -29.31
C VAL A 332 38.26 -32.14 -29.79
N CYS A 333 37.06 -32.73 -29.69
CA CYS A 333 36.77 -34.07 -30.19
C CYS A 333 37.05 -34.20 -31.69
N ARG A 334 36.66 -33.20 -32.49
CA ARG A 334 36.93 -33.16 -33.94
C ARG A 334 38.42 -33.22 -34.28
N LYS A 335 39.34 -32.81 -33.39
CA LYS A 335 40.78 -32.99 -33.64
C LYS A 335 41.20 -34.46 -33.67
N LEU A 336 40.54 -35.30 -32.89
CA LEU A 336 40.82 -36.73 -32.76
C LEU A 336 40.13 -37.60 -33.83
N GLU A 337 39.17 -37.03 -34.58
CA GLU A 337 38.47 -37.70 -35.68
C GLU A 337 39.40 -37.90 -36.90
N THR A 338 39.21 -39.03 -37.60
CA THR A 338 39.93 -39.34 -38.83
C THR A 338 39.50 -38.41 -39.99
N GLN A 339 40.25 -38.41 -41.10
CA GLN A 339 39.84 -37.61 -42.27
C GLN A 339 38.53 -38.11 -42.88
N GLU A 340 38.30 -39.43 -42.88
CA GLU A 340 37.06 -40.03 -43.38
C GLU A 340 35.85 -39.57 -42.57
N GLU A 341 35.94 -39.62 -41.24
CA GLU A 341 34.89 -39.16 -40.32
C GLU A 341 34.63 -37.63 -40.38
N LYS A 342 35.62 -36.85 -40.81
CA LYS A 342 35.47 -35.39 -41.00
C LYS A 342 34.75 -35.04 -42.30
N ILE A 343 34.98 -35.81 -43.35
CA ILE A 343 34.40 -35.61 -44.70
C ILE A 343 32.99 -36.19 -44.76
N LEU A 344 32.77 -37.34 -44.13
CA LEU A 344 31.46 -37.99 -44.02
C LEU A 344 31.11 -38.26 -42.54
N PRO A 345 30.66 -37.23 -41.80
CA PRO A 345 30.40 -37.37 -40.36
C PRO A 345 29.19 -38.23 -39.98
N PHE A 346 28.30 -38.49 -40.93
CA PHE A 346 27.05 -39.21 -40.71
C PHE A 346 26.88 -40.30 -41.77
N PRO A 347 26.44 -41.51 -41.40
CA PRO A 347 26.15 -42.57 -42.37
C PRO A 347 25.02 -42.13 -43.31
N CYS A 348 25.14 -42.44 -44.59
CA CYS A 348 24.08 -42.17 -45.55
C CYS A 348 22.92 -43.15 -45.28
N VAL A 349 21.86 -42.68 -44.60
CA VAL A 349 20.62 -43.45 -44.42
C VAL A 349 19.69 -43.10 -45.57
N ASP A 350 19.20 -44.12 -46.29
CA ASP A 350 18.19 -43.94 -47.34
C ASP A 350 16.91 -43.35 -46.74
N MET A 351 16.58 -42.14 -47.18
CA MET A 351 15.45 -41.33 -46.70
C MET A 351 14.12 -41.78 -47.33
N GLU A 352 13.67 -43.02 -47.10
CA GLU A 352 12.39 -43.47 -47.68
C GLU A 352 11.26 -43.77 -46.68
N HIS A 353 11.47 -43.86 -45.37
CA HIS A 353 10.39 -44.22 -44.45
C HIS A 353 10.33 -43.39 -43.17
N HIS A 354 9.62 -42.25 -43.19
CA HIS A 354 9.05 -41.69 -41.95
C HIS A 354 7.62 -41.19 -42.16
N HIS A 355 6.68 -42.12 -42.03
CA HIS A 355 5.28 -41.81 -41.76
C HIS A 355 5.09 -41.34 -40.31
N LYS A 356 4.07 -40.49 -40.18
CA LYS A 356 3.67 -39.69 -39.03
C LYS A 356 3.23 -40.50 -37.81
N ASN A 357 3.41 -39.82 -36.67
CA ASN A 357 2.70 -39.91 -35.38
C ASN A 357 3.66 -40.36 -34.27
N ASP A 358 4.02 -39.41 -33.40
CA ASP A 358 4.03 -39.57 -31.95
C ASP A 358 4.58 -38.31 -31.29
N VAL A 359 3.74 -37.76 -30.40
CA VAL A 359 3.99 -36.96 -29.18
C VAL A 359 5.25 -36.06 -29.18
N GLU A 360 5.01 -34.75 -29.01
CA GLU A 360 6.00 -33.65 -29.06
C GLU A 360 7.25 -33.82 -28.18
N GLU A 361 7.23 -34.71 -27.18
CA GLU A 361 8.38 -35.04 -26.34
C GLU A 361 9.44 -35.93 -27.03
N ALA A 362 9.07 -36.69 -28.07
CA ALA A 362 9.97 -37.60 -28.78
C ALA A 362 10.85 -36.92 -29.84
N VAL A 363 10.66 -35.62 -30.10
CA VAL A 363 11.37 -34.88 -31.15
C VAL A 363 12.86 -34.64 -30.77
N TYR A 364 13.14 -34.41 -29.48
CA TYR A 364 14.51 -34.13 -29.03
C TYR A 364 15.43 -35.35 -29.12
N ILE A 365 14.92 -36.54 -28.81
CA ILE A 365 15.71 -37.78 -28.83
C ILE A 365 16.03 -38.18 -30.28
N LYS A 366 15.05 -38.07 -31.19
CA LYS A 366 15.26 -38.30 -32.63
C LYS A 366 16.24 -37.32 -33.28
N SER A 367 16.42 -36.13 -32.72
CA SER A 367 17.36 -35.13 -33.27
C SER A 367 18.84 -35.47 -33.06
N LEU A 368 19.16 -36.36 -32.10
CA LEU A 368 20.53 -36.82 -31.81
C LEU A 368 20.85 -38.20 -32.38
N ASP A 369 19.93 -38.83 -33.12
CA ASP A 369 20.13 -40.18 -33.67
C ASP A 369 21.37 -40.28 -34.56
N LEU A 370 21.61 -39.27 -35.40
CA LEU A 370 22.80 -39.18 -36.24
C LEU A 370 24.08 -39.01 -35.43
N PHE A 371 24.02 -38.29 -34.30
CA PHE A 371 25.16 -38.16 -33.38
C PHE A 371 25.48 -39.49 -32.70
N TRP A 372 24.46 -40.22 -32.21
CA TRP A 372 24.66 -41.53 -31.59
C TRP A 372 25.13 -42.60 -32.57
N GLN A 373 24.67 -42.56 -33.82
CA GLN A 373 25.22 -43.42 -34.89
C GLN A 373 26.71 -43.15 -35.12
N LYS A 374 27.12 -41.88 -35.16
CA LYS A 374 28.55 -41.50 -35.25
C LYS A 374 29.35 -42.03 -34.07
N VAL A 375 28.83 -41.89 -32.85
CA VAL A 375 29.48 -42.44 -31.63
C VAL A 375 29.63 -43.96 -31.74
N GLY A 376 28.58 -44.68 -32.17
CA GLY A 376 28.62 -46.13 -32.36
C GLY A 376 29.65 -46.59 -33.39
N GLN A 377 29.83 -45.86 -34.49
CA GLN A 377 30.86 -46.15 -35.49
C GLN A 377 32.28 -45.95 -34.92
N ALA A 378 32.49 -44.89 -34.15
CA ALA A 378 33.75 -44.65 -33.46
C ALA A 378 34.06 -45.75 -32.42
N GLU A 379 33.05 -46.22 -31.68
CA GLU A 379 33.21 -47.32 -30.73
C GLU A 379 33.52 -48.66 -31.42
N ALA A 380 32.86 -48.97 -32.54
CA ALA A 380 33.17 -50.16 -33.34
C ALA A 380 34.62 -50.13 -33.83
N SER A 381 35.08 -48.98 -34.35
CA SER A 381 36.45 -48.77 -34.80
C SER A 381 37.46 -48.93 -33.64
N ARG A 382 37.16 -48.36 -32.47
CA ARG A 382 37.96 -48.52 -31.26
C ARG A 382 38.07 -50.00 -30.83
N ASN A 383 36.96 -50.75 -30.91
CA ASN A 383 36.95 -52.16 -30.53
C ASN A 383 37.78 -53.01 -31.48
N ALA A 384 37.68 -52.79 -32.80
CA ALA A 384 38.52 -53.46 -33.80
C ALA A 384 40.01 -53.20 -33.56
N LEU A 385 40.41 -51.94 -33.32
CA LEU A 385 41.80 -51.59 -32.98
C LEU A 385 42.28 -52.25 -31.69
N ASN A 386 41.41 -52.38 -30.69
CA ASN A 386 41.75 -53.06 -29.44
C ASN A 386 41.93 -54.56 -29.62
N GLU A 387 41.12 -55.20 -30.46
CA GLU A 387 41.25 -56.61 -30.82
C GLU A 387 42.56 -56.87 -31.57
N GLU A 388 42.87 -56.06 -32.57
CA GLU A 388 44.13 -56.15 -33.33
C GLU A 388 45.34 -55.88 -32.42
N ARG A 389 45.27 -54.87 -31.55
CA ARG A 389 46.31 -54.64 -30.53
C ARG A 389 46.48 -55.83 -29.60
N ALA A 390 45.39 -56.48 -29.18
CA ALA A 390 45.47 -57.66 -28.33
C ALA A 390 46.09 -58.86 -29.07
N PHE A 391 45.78 -59.02 -30.35
CA PHE A 391 46.39 -60.02 -31.23
C PHE A 391 47.89 -59.77 -31.39
N LEU A 392 48.28 -58.57 -31.81
CA LEU A 392 49.69 -58.18 -31.99
C LEU A 392 50.50 -58.28 -30.70
N ARG A 393 49.88 -58.01 -29.53
CA ARG A 393 50.53 -58.24 -28.23
C ARG A 393 50.83 -59.72 -28.01
N LYS A 394 49.86 -60.61 -28.27
CA LYS A 394 50.07 -62.06 -28.15
C LYS A 394 51.12 -62.57 -29.14
N GLU A 395 51.09 -62.08 -30.37
CA GLU A 395 52.08 -62.45 -31.38
C GLU A 395 53.49 -61.95 -31.01
N ASN A 396 53.62 -60.73 -30.50
CA ASN A 396 54.89 -60.22 -29.99
C ASN A 396 55.37 -61.00 -28.76
N GLU A 397 54.49 -61.39 -27.85
CA GLU A 397 54.83 -62.29 -26.74
C GLU A 397 55.32 -63.66 -27.24
N LEU A 398 54.75 -64.19 -28.32
CA LEU A 398 55.21 -65.43 -28.96
C LEU A 398 56.55 -65.24 -29.64
N LEU A 399 56.74 -64.17 -30.42
CA LEU A 399 58.00 -63.85 -31.07
C LEU A 399 59.11 -63.58 -30.05
N GLN A 400 58.82 -62.96 -28.91
CA GLN A 400 59.77 -62.81 -27.81
C GLN A 400 60.17 -64.15 -27.20
N LYS A 401 59.22 -65.10 -27.09
CA LYS A 401 59.51 -66.47 -26.64
C LYS A 401 60.33 -67.24 -27.67
N GLU A 402 59.98 -67.18 -28.96
CA GLU A 402 60.74 -67.81 -30.04
C GLU A 402 62.14 -67.20 -30.18
N LEU A 403 62.28 -65.88 -30.01
CA LEU A 403 63.59 -65.22 -29.96
C LEU A 403 64.37 -65.66 -28.72
N HIS A 404 63.72 -65.82 -27.57
CA HIS A 404 64.35 -66.34 -26.35
C HIS A 404 64.82 -67.79 -26.53
N GLU A 405 64.02 -68.65 -27.18
CA GLU A 405 64.37 -70.02 -27.55
C GLU A 405 65.47 -70.08 -28.61
N TYR A 406 65.43 -69.21 -29.62
CA TYR A 406 66.48 -69.10 -30.64
C TYR A 406 67.82 -68.62 -30.03
N CYS A 407 67.78 -67.67 -29.09
CA CYS A 407 68.94 -67.26 -28.30
C CYS A 407 69.46 -68.36 -27.35
N GLN A 408 68.62 -69.34 -26.96
CA GLN A 408 69.05 -70.55 -26.27
C GLN A 408 69.64 -71.61 -27.23
N CYS A 409 69.19 -71.65 -28.49
CA CYS A 409 69.71 -72.53 -29.55
C CYS A 409 71.03 -72.04 -30.17
N LEU A 410 71.32 -70.73 -30.11
CA LEU A 410 72.65 -70.18 -30.33
C LEU A 410 73.52 -70.45 -29.10
N ASN A 411 74.00 -71.69 -28.97
CA ASN A 411 75.06 -71.97 -28.03
C ASN A 411 76.37 -71.32 -28.52
N CYS A 412 76.83 -70.27 -27.83
CA CYS A 412 78.24 -70.11 -27.53
C CYS A 412 78.37 -69.57 -26.09
N PRO A 413 79.28 -70.14 -25.30
CA PRO A 413 79.12 -71.34 -24.52
C PRO A 413 78.79 -70.99 -23.05
N MET A 414 77.97 -71.79 -22.38
CA MET A 414 78.24 -72.00 -20.96
C MET A 414 79.51 -72.88 -20.89
N PRO A 415 80.45 -72.72 -19.93
CA PRO A 415 80.25 -72.05 -18.64
C PRO A 415 81.46 -71.20 -18.20
N GLN A 416 81.30 -70.38 -17.16
CA GLN A 416 81.98 -70.58 -15.88
C GLN A 416 81.86 -69.34 -14.99
N THR A 417 81.35 -69.61 -13.79
CA THR A 417 81.73 -68.96 -12.55
C THR A 417 83.18 -68.44 -12.58
N ALA A 418 83.38 -67.14 -12.40
CA ALA A 418 84.40 -66.57 -11.52
C ALA A 418 84.23 -65.05 -11.44
N ALA A 419 84.60 -64.55 -10.27
CA ALA A 419 84.55 -63.17 -9.85
C ALA A 419 85.39 -62.21 -10.71
N ASN A 420 85.06 -60.92 -10.57
CA ASN A 420 85.95 -59.76 -10.68
C ASN A 420 86.75 -59.61 -11.99
N GLU A 421 86.43 -58.59 -12.79
CA GLU A 421 87.19 -57.33 -12.78
C GLU A 421 86.67 -56.34 -13.82
N ILE A 422 86.78 -55.09 -13.40
CA ILE A 422 86.57 -53.84 -14.14
C ILE A 422 87.53 -53.80 -15.34
N LEU A 423 87.05 -53.40 -16.52
CA LEU A 423 87.80 -52.45 -17.37
C LEU A 423 86.96 -51.87 -18.51
N ASN A 424 86.85 -50.54 -18.45
CA ASN A 424 86.51 -49.56 -19.48
C ASN A 424 86.74 -50.01 -20.92
N TRP A 425 85.80 -49.70 -21.82
CA TRP A 425 86.06 -48.97 -23.08
C TRP A 425 84.77 -48.25 -23.53
N THR A 426 84.91 -46.97 -23.88
CA THR A 426 84.03 -46.18 -24.76
C THR A 426 84.88 -45.74 -25.97
N PRO A 427 84.37 -45.10 -27.03
CA PRO A 427 83.03 -45.08 -27.65
C PRO A 427 83.12 -45.34 -29.19
N HIS A 428 82.00 -45.58 -29.89
CA HIS A 428 81.85 -45.01 -31.25
C HIS A 428 80.40 -45.01 -31.75
N ASP A 429 80.08 -43.89 -32.40
CA ASP A 429 78.84 -43.54 -33.07
C ASP A 429 78.32 -44.58 -34.06
N SER A 430 77.03 -44.89 -33.94
CA SER A 430 76.20 -45.14 -35.12
C SER A 430 74.75 -44.75 -34.83
N LYS A 431 74.26 -43.78 -35.61
CA LYS A 431 72.87 -43.33 -35.67
C LYS A 431 71.93 -44.54 -35.80
N LEU A 432 71.07 -44.75 -34.80
CA LEU A 432 69.81 -45.46 -35.00
C LEU A 432 68.66 -44.56 -34.58
N SER A 433 67.93 -44.09 -35.59
CA SER A 433 66.61 -43.51 -35.47
C SER A 433 65.66 -44.53 -34.80
N LYS A 434 65.25 -44.24 -33.57
CA LYS A 434 64.07 -44.84 -32.95
C LYS A 434 63.31 -43.74 -32.21
N ASN A 435 62.32 -43.16 -32.90
CA ASN A 435 61.20 -42.51 -32.23
C ASN A 435 60.36 -43.60 -31.56
N VAL A 436 60.78 -44.01 -30.36
CA VAL A 436 59.89 -44.68 -29.41
C VAL A 436 59.43 -43.57 -28.49
N THR A 437 58.26 -42.99 -28.79
CA THR A 437 57.56 -42.17 -27.80
C THR A 437 57.16 -43.09 -26.66
N ASP A 438 57.88 -42.92 -25.57
CA ASP A 438 57.69 -43.58 -24.28
C ASP A 438 56.23 -43.42 -23.84
N ALA A 439 55.43 -44.50 -23.95
CA ALA A 439 54.00 -44.51 -23.64
C ALA A 439 53.70 -44.07 -22.18
N ASN A 440 54.72 -44.07 -21.31
CA ASN A 440 54.66 -43.60 -19.94
C ASN A 440 54.54 -42.08 -19.79
N ILE A 441 54.90 -41.28 -20.80
CA ILE A 441 54.78 -39.81 -20.74
C ILE A 441 53.38 -39.35 -21.13
N GLU A 442 52.70 -40.06 -22.05
CA GLU A 442 51.31 -39.74 -22.43
C GLU A 442 50.28 -40.16 -21.37
N LEU A 443 50.49 -41.30 -20.69
CA LEU A 443 49.59 -41.76 -19.62
C LEU A 443 49.54 -40.81 -18.40
N LYS A 444 50.61 -40.04 -18.15
CA LYS A 444 50.64 -39.02 -17.08
C LYS A 444 49.75 -37.79 -17.36
N LYS A 445 49.29 -37.57 -18.59
CA LYS A 445 48.36 -36.47 -18.91
C LYS A 445 46.91 -36.77 -18.50
N TYR A 446 46.54 -38.05 -18.37
CA TYR A 446 45.17 -38.47 -18.05
C TYR A 446 44.96 -38.78 -16.56
N SER A 447 46.01 -38.74 -15.72
CA SER A 447 45.88 -38.98 -14.26
C SER A 447 45.38 -37.78 -13.45
N LYS A 448 44.84 -36.73 -14.09
CA LYS A 448 44.31 -35.52 -13.42
C LYS A 448 42.78 -35.42 -13.38
N PHE A 449 42.06 -36.51 -13.62
CA PHE A 449 40.62 -36.59 -13.36
C PHE A 449 40.34 -37.73 -12.37
N ASN A 450 40.73 -37.54 -11.11
CA ASN A 450 40.18 -38.26 -9.96
C ASN A 450 40.43 -37.43 -8.69
N SER A 451 39.69 -36.34 -8.51
CA SER A 451 39.32 -35.78 -7.20
C SER A 451 38.54 -34.46 -7.33
N SER A 452 37.20 -34.53 -7.29
CA SER A 452 36.31 -33.61 -6.53
C SER A 452 34.85 -33.94 -6.82
N PHE A 453 34.36 -35.03 -6.24
CA PHE A 453 32.99 -35.10 -5.73
C PHE A 453 33.13 -35.37 -4.24
N GLY A 454 32.65 -34.42 -3.45
CA GLY A 454 32.93 -34.22 -2.03
C GLY A 454 32.80 -32.74 -1.75
#